data_AF-A0A1S3QJV1-F1
#
_entry.id   AF-A0A1S3QJV1-F1
#
_cell.length_a   1.000
_cell.length_b   1.000
_cell.length_c   1.000
_cell.angle_alpha   90.00
_cell.angle_beta   90.00
_cell.angle_gamma   90.00
#
_symmetry.space_group_name_H-M   'P 1'
#
loop_
_entity.id
_entity.type
_entity.pdbx_description
1 polymer ?
#
loop_
_entity_poly.entity_id
_entity_poly.type
_entity_poly.pdbx_seq_one_letter_code
_entity_poly.pdbx_strand_id
1 'polypeptide(L)'
;PPPTTIRVNERAVRITPSTILFKFNCSWFSDVNGAIRFFTVIVAESNDNEVLQTEQLHPLPSFQDYRTNSSVRAYQTGYFPSGCAQEQGMGAGQVFEVNLGAGLDRLGGPCDSEEDHDNDHNSDLYHFCDGPLKPKTAYRISVRAFTQLFDDDHREFLQPLYRDTFLSPPIRTQAEPLGGVIEGISAGMFLIGMLIAVISLLVYRQRVRKVAVQESPVVRMSMWKQGPTSGMYVGVRSNRRVSSPVKAAHFESHLTKLQ
;
A
#
# COMPACT_ATOMS: atom_id res chain seq x y z
N PRO A 1 -32.44 -25.46 5.19
CA PRO A 1 -31.35 -25.64 4.19
C PRO A 1 -31.48 -24.60 3.07
N PRO A 2 -30.36 -24.06 2.54
CA PRO A 2 -30.43 -23.16 1.38
C PRO A 2 -30.91 -23.94 0.14
N PRO A 3 -31.71 -23.32 -0.74
CA PRO A 3 -32.01 -23.88 -2.06
C PRO A 3 -30.72 -24.22 -2.83
N THR A 4 -30.75 -25.28 -3.63
CA THR A 4 -29.57 -25.91 -4.27
C THR A 4 -28.80 -25.02 -5.25
N THR A 5 -29.33 -23.84 -5.57
CA THR A 5 -28.76 -22.87 -6.50
C THR A 5 -28.21 -21.62 -5.81
N ILE A 6 -28.39 -21.48 -4.49
CA ILE A 6 -27.99 -20.27 -3.76
C ILE A 6 -26.49 -20.33 -3.45
N ARG A 7 -25.78 -19.40 -4.08
CA ARG A 7 -24.34 -19.16 -3.94
C ARG A 7 -24.04 -17.71 -4.26
N VAL A 8 -22.88 -17.22 -3.81
CA VAL A 8 -22.36 -15.92 -4.25
C VAL A 8 -22.17 -15.95 -5.76
N ASN A 9 -22.82 -15.02 -6.46
CA ASN A 9 -22.77 -14.93 -7.92
C ASN A 9 -21.63 -14.00 -8.34
N GLU A 10 -20.66 -14.51 -9.08
CA GLU A 10 -19.51 -13.78 -9.61
C GLU A 10 -19.88 -12.46 -10.31
N ARG A 11 -21.01 -12.41 -11.04
CA ARG A 11 -21.45 -11.19 -11.76
C ARG A 11 -21.96 -10.07 -10.85
N ALA A 12 -22.23 -10.37 -9.57
CA ALA A 12 -22.72 -9.42 -8.58
C ALA A 12 -21.60 -8.93 -7.64
N VAL A 13 -20.33 -9.16 -8.02
CA VAL A 13 -19.17 -8.92 -7.17
C VAL A 13 -18.32 -7.78 -7.73
N ARG A 14 -17.90 -6.85 -6.87
CA ARG A 14 -16.81 -5.92 -7.21
C ARG A 14 -15.51 -6.48 -6.65
N ILE A 15 -14.51 -6.61 -7.52
CA ILE A 15 -13.26 -7.30 -7.19
C ILE A 15 -12.11 -6.30 -7.31
N THR A 16 -11.23 -6.28 -6.32
CA THR A 16 -9.97 -5.54 -6.33
C THR A 16 -8.80 -6.54 -6.22
N PRO A 17 -7.53 -6.08 -6.16
CA PRO A 17 -6.40 -6.99 -5.95
C PRO A 17 -6.44 -7.72 -4.60
N SER A 18 -7.04 -7.11 -3.57
CA SER A 18 -7.04 -7.64 -2.20
C SER A 18 -8.43 -7.81 -1.58
N THR A 19 -9.50 -7.39 -2.27
CA THR A 19 -10.86 -7.43 -1.72
C THR A 19 -11.90 -7.99 -2.68
N ILE A 20 -12.95 -8.58 -2.11
CA ILE A 20 -14.11 -9.10 -2.82
C ILE A 20 -15.38 -8.55 -2.17
N LEU A 21 -16.07 -7.64 -2.86
CA LEU A 21 -17.34 -7.09 -2.42
C LEU A 21 -18.50 -7.92 -2.97
N PHE A 22 -19.32 -8.50 -2.11
CA PHE A 22 -20.52 -9.24 -2.50
C PHE A 22 -21.71 -8.89 -1.61
N LYS A 23 -22.90 -9.27 -2.08
CA LYS A 23 -24.16 -9.06 -1.36
C LYS A 23 -24.93 -10.35 -1.21
N PHE A 24 -25.56 -10.54 -0.06
CA PHE A 24 -26.49 -11.64 0.20
C PHE A 24 -27.63 -11.16 1.11
N ASN A 25 -28.66 -11.98 1.31
CA ASN A 25 -29.80 -11.62 2.16
C ASN A 25 -30.27 -12.83 2.99
N CYS A 26 -31.19 -12.57 3.93
CA CYS A 26 -31.76 -13.61 4.79
C CYS A 26 -32.50 -14.70 3.99
N SER A 27 -33.08 -14.36 2.84
CA SER A 27 -33.83 -15.33 2.01
C SER A 27 -32.94 -16.41 1.37
N TRP A 28 -31.63 -16.35 1.55
CA TRP A 28 -30.71 -17.41 1.13
C TRP A 28 -30.88 -18.70 1.93
N PHE A 29 -31.48 -18.60 3.11
CA PHE A 29 -31.67 -19.71 4.03
C PHE A 29 -33.15 -19.81 4.39
N SER A 30 -33.64 -21.05 4.51
CA SER A 30 -34.96 -21.30 5.08
C SER A 30 -34.91 -21.25 6.60
N ASP A 31 -35.94 -20.68 7.19
CA ASP A 31 -36.22 -20.56 8.62
C ASP A 31 -36.93 -21.79 9.23
N VAL A 32 -37.09 -22.86 8.44
CA VAL A 32 -37.74 -24.12 8.88
C VAL A 32 -37.16 -24.75 10.14
N ASN A 33 -35.88 -24.48 10.44
CA ASN A 33 -35.18 -25.00 11.62
C ASN A 33 -34.97 -23.91 12.70
N GLY A 34 -35.78 -22.85 12.66
CA GLY A 34 -35.67 -21.68 13.51
C GLY A 34 -35.06 -20.48 12.78
N ALA A 35 -35.17 -19.32 13.42
CA ALA A 35 -34.63 -18.09 12.89
C ALA A 35 -33.09 -18.11 12.92
N ILE A 36 -32.48 -17.59 11.86
CA ILE A 36 -31.03 -17.40 11.81
C ILE A 36 -30.67 -16.34 12.84
N ARG A 37 -29.63 -16.61 13.63
CA ARG A 37 -29.10 -15.69 14.63
C ARG A 37 -27.79 -15.06 14.18
N PHE A 38 -26.87 -15.85 13.63
CA PHE A 38 -25.54 -15.38 13.22
C PHE A 38 -25.17 -15.85 11.81
N PHE A 39 -24.26 -15.12 11.19
CA PHE A 39 -23.57 -15.50 9.97
C PHE A 39 -22.05 -15.48 10.18
N THR A 40 -21.33 -16.25 9.37
CA THR A 40 -19.90 -16.10 9.09
C THR A 40 -19.65 -16.31 7.60
N VAL A 41 -18.56 -15.75 7.10
CA VAL A 41 -18.09 -15.96 5.73
C VAL A 41 -16.96 -16.98 5.75
N ILE A 42 -17.12 -18.03 4.93
CA ILE A 42 -16.10 -19.04 4.65
C ILE A 42 -15.43 -18.66 3.33
N VAL A 43 -14.10 -18.67 3.36
CA VAL A 43 -13.26 -18.34 2.21
C VAL A 43 -12.35 -19.51 1.94
N ALA A 44 -12.35 -19.99 0.70
CA ALA A 44 -11.49 -21.08 0.27
C ALA A 44 -10.65 -20.65 -0.94
N GLU A 45 -9.33 -20.63 -0.79
CA GLU A 45 -8.39 -20.55 -1.90
C GLU A 45 -8.54 -21.78 -2.78
N SER A 46 -8.58 -21.57 -4.09
CA SER A 46 -8.77 -22.67 -5.01
C SER A 46 -7.95 -22.52 -6.28
N ASN A 47 -7.56 -23.66 -6.82
CA ASN A 47 -7.08 -23.74 -8.19
C ASN A 47 -8.36 -23.86 -9.05
N ASP A 48 -8.59 -23.00 -10.05
CA ASP A 48 -9.87 -22.89 -10.79
C ASP A 48 -10.58 -24.22 -11.12
N ASN A 49 -9.80 -25.27 -11.34
CA ASN A 49 -10.21 -26.60 -11.78
C ASN A 49 -10.67 -27.55 -10.65
N GLU A 50 -10.40 -27.24 -9.38
CA GLU A 50 -10.77 -28.10 -8.25
C GLU A 50 -12.21 -27.83 -7.79
N VAL A 51 -13.04 -28.88 -7.77
CA VAL A 51 -14.35 -28.84 -7.12
C VAL A 51 -14.13 -29.01 -5.62
N LEU A 52 -13.93 -27.90 -4.91
CA LEU A 52 -13.90 -27.92 -3.45
C LEU A 52 -15.33 -28.19 -2.94
N GLN A 53 -15.48 -29.14 -2.02
CA GLN A 53 -16.69 -29.27 -1.22
C GLN A 53 -16.53 -28.46 0.06
N THR A 54 -17.63 -27.93 0.58
CA THR A 54 -17.62 -27.23 1.86
C THR A 54 -17.38 -28.25 2.97
N GLU A 55 -16.28 -28.09 3.71
CA GLU A 55 -15.98 -28.91 4.87
C GLU A 55 -17.02 -28.60 5.95
N GLN A 56 -17.87 -29.57 6.31
CA GLN A 56 -18.84 -29.45 7.42
C GLN A 56 -18.13 -29.63 8.76
N LEU A 57 -17.08 -28.83 8.95
CA LEU A 57 -16.34 -28.69 10.19
C LEU A 57 -16.58 -27.27 10.71
N HIS A 58 -16.81 -27.18 12.01
CA HIS A 58 -16.90 -25.94 12.73
C HIS A 58 -16.19 -26.11 14.08
N PRO A 59 -15.34 -25.15 14.49
CA PRO A 59 -14.87 -23.99 13.72
C PRO A 59 -14.03 -24.38 12.49
N LEU A 60 -13.88 -23.46 11.53
CA LEU A 60 -12.83 -23.52 10.52
C LEU A 60 -11.61 -22.70 10.99
N PRO A 61 -10.41 -22.91 10.38
CA PRO A 61 -9.23 -22.10 10.67
C PRO A 61 -9.47 -20.59 10.52
N SER A 62 -8.66 -19.78 11.19
CA SER A 62 -8.69 -18.32 11.10
C SER A 62 -7.93 -17.81 9.86
N PHE A 63 -8.08 -16.53 9.52
CA PHE A 63 -7.23 -15.88 8.51
C PHE A 63 -5.74 -15.96 8.88
N GLN A 64 -5.41 -15.87 10.16
CA GLN A 64 -4.02 -15.96 10.62
C GLN A 64 -3.43 -17.36 10.38
N ASP A 65 -4.22 -18.41 10.57
CA ASP A 65 -3.82 -19.78 10.23
C ASP A 65 -3.59 -19.93 8.72
N TYR A 66 -4.51 -19.38 7.90
CA TYR A 66 -4.36 -19.34 6.44
C TYR A 66 -3.11 -18.58 5.97
N ARG A 67 -2.76 -17.47 6.66
CA ARG A 67 -1.60 -16.64 6.33
C ARG A 67 -0.29 -17.32 6.72
N THR A 68 -0.25 -18.01 7.85
CA THR A 68 0.98 -18.60 8.41
C THR A 68 1.23 -20.03 7.94
N ASN A 69 0.18 -20.78 7.62
CA ASN A 69 0.27 -22.18 7.23
C ASN A 69 -0.22 -22.42 5.80
N SER A 70 0.70 -22.79 4.91
CA SER A 70 0.40 -23.00 3.49
C SER A 70 -0.47 -24.23 3.18
N SER A 71 -0.66 -25.14 4.14
CA SER A 71 -1.58 -26.27 3.98
C SER A 71 -3.05 -25.88 4.18
N VAL A 72 -3.30 -24.77 4.88
CA VAL A 72 -4.64 -24.24 5.10
C VAL A 72 -5.08 -23.54 3.83
N ARG A 73 -6.12 -24.08 3.18
CA ARG A 73 -6.71 -23.49 1.97
C ARG A 73 -8.08 -22.89 2.21
N ALA A 74 -8.73 -23.17 3.34
CA ALA A 74 -10.01 -22.61 3.71
C ALA A 74 -9.96 -22.06 5.15
N TYR A 75 -10.60 -20.92 5.35
CA TYR A 75 -10.72 -20.26 6.65
C TYR A 75 -12.11 -19.66 6.81
N GLN A 76 -12.47 -19.29 8.04
CA GLN A 76 -13.67 -18.52 8.34
C GLN A 76 -13.31 -17.17 8.95
N THR A 77 -14.23 -16.23 8.78
CA THR A 77 -14.21 -14.89 9.37
C THR A 77 -14.96 -14.86 10.70
N GLY A 78 -14.97 -13.72 11.37
CA GLY A 78 -15.74 -13.51 12.59
C GLY A 78 -17.25 -13.73 12.39
N TYR A 79 -17.93 -13.97 13.50
CA TYR A 79 -19.38 -14.13 13.53
C TYR A 79 -20.05 -12.77 13.66
N PHE A 80 -21.12 -12.54 12.90
CA PHE A 80 -21.93 -11.33 13.02
C PHE A 80 -23.42 -11.64 13.14
N PRO A 81 -24.17 -10.80 13.88
CA PRO A 81 -25.60 -10.99 14.05
C PRO A 81 -26.33 -10.82 12.72
N SER A 82 -27.30 -11.70 12.48
CA SER A 82 -28.07 -11.72 11.24
C SER A 82 -29.22 -10.71 11.22
N GLY A 83 -29.88 -10.43 12.34
CA GLY A 83 -31.08 -9.57 12.36
C GLY A 83 -32.29 -10.12 11.59
N CYS A 84 -32.22 -11.33 11.03
CA CYS A 84 -33.26 -11.90 10.17
C CYS A 84 -34.61 -12.15 10.89
N ALA A 85 -34.60 -12.24 12.23
CA ALA A 85 -35.79 -12.50 13.05
C ALA A 85 -36.62 -11.25 13.39
N GLN A 86 -36.17 -10.04 13.05
CA GLN A 86 -36.85 -8.82 13.49
C GLN A 86 -38.12 -8.57 12.66
N GLU A 87 -39.24 -9.11 13.14
CA GLU A 87 -40.59 -9.02 12.59
C GLU A 87 -41.16 -7.58 12.62
N GLN A 88 -40.63 -6.66 11.82
CA GLN A 88 -41.34 -5.43 11.44
C GLN A 88 -40.99 -5.05 10.00
N GLY A 89 -41.68 -5.66 9.03
CA GLY A 89 -41.75 -5.22 7.62
C GLY A 89 -40.46 -5.27 6.77
N MET A 90 -39.30 -5.59 7.35
CA MET A 90 -37.98 -5.42 6.70
C MET A 90 -37.14 -6.71 6.64
N GLY A 91 -37.54 -7.79 7.32
CA GLY A 91 -36.75 -9.03 7.46
C GLY A 91 -36.52 -9.84 6.17
N ALA A 92 -37.40 -9.72 5.17
CA ALA A 92 -37.22 -10.37 3.87
C ALA A 92 -36.34 -9.55 2.89
N GLY A 93 -36.06 -8.28 3.20
CA GLY A 93 -35.35 -7.33 2.34
C GLY A 93 -33.97 -6.90 2.85
N GLN A 94 -33.53 -7.38 4.02
CA GLN A 94 -32.24 -7.01 4.58
C GLN A 94 -31.11 -7.62 3.72
N VAL A 95 -30.40 -6.74 3.02
CA VAL A 95 -29.25 -7.09 2.18
C VAL A 95 -27.97 -6.79 2.97
N PHE A 96 -27.16 -7.82 3.18
CA PHE A 96 -25.83 -7.71 3.76
C PHE A 96 -24.83 -7.43 2.65
N GLU A 97 -24.18 -6.28 2.74
CA GLU A 97 -23.02 -5.95 1.91
C GLU A 97 -21.75 -6.31 2.67
N VAL A 98 -20.92 -7.16 2.06
CA VAL A 98 -19.69 -7.69 2.63
C VAL A 98 -18.53 -7.34 1.72
N ASN A 99 -17.58 -6.56 2.23
CA ASN A 99 -16.32 -6.25 1.56
C ASN A 99 -15.22 -7.11 2.20
N LEU A 100 -15.09 -8.34 1.73
CA LEU A 100 -14.14 -9.31 2.25
C LEU A 100 -12.70 -8.86 1.94
N GLY A 101 -11.82 -8.98 2.93
CA GLY A 101 -10.41 -8.62 2.87
C GLY A 101 -10.13 -7.13 3.06
N ALA A 102 -11.12 -6.36 3.52
CA ALA A 102 -11.00 -4.93 3.74
C ALA A 102 -10.85 -4.56 5.22
N GLY A 103 -10.79 -5.54 6.13
CA GLY A 103 -10.74 -5.31 7.57
C GLY A 103 -12.09 -4.92 8.15
N LEU A 104 -13.18 -5.53 7.66
CA LEU A 104 -14.52 -5.15 8.09
C LEU A 104 -14.77 -5.58 9.55
N ASP A 105 -15.17 -4.65 10.42
CA ASP A 105 -15.39 -4.90 11.87
C ASP A 105 -16.30 -6.11 12.14
N ARG A 106 -17.39 -6.26 11.38
CA ARG A 106 -18.32 -7.39 11.53
C ARG A 106 -17.73 -8.76 11.17
N LEU A 107 -16.60 -8.78 10.46
CA LEU A 107 -15.87 -10.00 10.10
C LEU A 107 -14.69 -10.25 11.05
N GLY A 108 -14.59 -9.51 12.15
CA GLY A 108 -13.48 -9.57 13.10
C GLY A 108 -12.50 -8.38 13.00
N GLY A 109 -12.78 -7.39 12.14
CA GLY A 109 -11.93 -6.22 11.99
C GLY A 109 -10.64 -6.49 11.20
N PRO A 110 -9.75 -5.50 11.09
CA PRO A 110 -8.48 -5.65 10.41
C PRO A 110 -7.56 -6.63 11.15
N CYS A 111 -6.78 -7.42 10.40
CA CYS A 111 -5.74 -8.26 10.98
C CYS A 111 -4.47 -7.43 11.25
N ASP A 112 -4.45 -6.68 12.34
CA ASP A 112 -3.25 -5.95 12.78
C ASP A 112 -2.22 -6.93 13.35
N SER A 113 -0.96 -6.75 12.94
CA SER A 113 0.10 -7.73 13.23
C SER A 113 0.80 -7.51 14.57
N GLU A 114 0.51 -6.41 15.26
CA GLU A 114 1.13 -6.00 16.52
C GLU A 114 0.09 -5.21 17.33
N GLU A 115 -0.14 -5.59 18.60
CA GLU A 115 -1.02 -4.92 19.58
C GLU A 115 -2.52 -5.29 19.54
N ASP A 116 -2.86 -6.40 20.22
CA ASP A 116 -3.97 -6.42 21.18
C ASP A 116 -3.83 -7.67 22.06
N HIS A 117 -2.79 -7.67 22.89
CA HIS A 117 -2.57 -8.72 23.88
C HIS A 117 -3.26 -8.44 25.22
N ASP A 118 -3.83 -7.25 25.46
CA ASP A 118 -4.19 -6.86 26.82
C ASP A 118 -5.45 -5.96 26.88
N ASN A 119 -6.65 -6.49 26.57
CA ASN A 119 -7.93 -6.12 27.23
C ASN A 119 -9.16 -6.66 26.46
N ASP A 120 -9.42 -7.97 26.53
CA ASP A 120 -10.79 -8.40 26.82
C ASP A 120 -10.79 -9.83 27.34
N HIS A 121 -10.93 -10.00 28.66
CA HIS A 121 -10.92 -11.30 29.35
C HIS A 121 -12.22 -12.11 29.13
N ASN A 122 -12.77 -12.14 27.90
CA ASN A 122 -14.00 -12.89 27.66
C ASN A 122 -14.16 -13.56 26.28
N SER A 123 -13.12 -13.68 25.44
CA SER A 123 -13.25 -14.49 24.21
C SER A 123 -11.96 -15.19 23.77
N ASP A 124 -11.38 -16.01 24.64
CA ASP A 124 -10.24 -16.90 24.33
C ASP A 124 -10.51 -17.97 23.27
N LEU A 125 -11.67 -17.98 22.61
CA LEU A 125 -12.07 -19.17 21.85
C LEU A 125 -11.69 -19.13 20.37
N TYR A 126 -11.65 -17.99 19.68
CA TYR A 126 -11.09 -17.90 18.32
C TYR A 126 -10.75 -16.45 17.93
N HIS A 127 -9.48 -16.16 17.62
CA HIS A 127 -9.08 -14.86 17.11
C HIS A 127 -9.32 -14.78 15.59
N PHE A 128 -10.56 -14.43 15.21
CA PHE A 128 -10.92 -14.19 13.81
C PHE A 128 -10.70 -12.73 13.43
N CYS A 129 -10.19 -12.49 12.23
CA CYS A 129 -10.03 -11.17 11.64
C CYS A 129 -10.24 -11.25 10.11
N ASP A 130 -10.45 -10.10 9.47
CA ASP A 130 -10.67 -9.94 8.04
C ASP A 130 -9.44 -9.35 7.35
N GLY A 131 -8.53 -10.22 6.94
CA GLY A 131 -7.27 -9.82 6.33
C GLY A 131 -7.30 -9.77 4.80
N PRO A 132 -6.37 -9.03 4.18
CA PRO A 132 -6.36 -8.82 2.74
C PRO A 132 -6.16 -10.12 1.95
N LEU A 133 -6.90 -10.26 0.86
CA LEU A 133 -6.77 -11.39 -0.06
C LEU A 133 -5.49 -11.27 -0.91
N LYS A 134 -4.99 -12.41 -1.38
CA LYS A 134 -3.82 -12.45 -2.27
C LYS A 134 -4.21 -11.95 -3.66
N PRO A 135 -3.37 -11.14 -4.33
CA PRO A 135 -3.60 -10.71 -5.70
C PRO A 135 -3.44 -11.88 -6.68
N LYS A 136 -4.20 -11.83 -7.79
CA LYS A 136 -4.18 -12.86 -8.85
C LYS A 136 -4.50 -14.29 -8.34
N THR A 137 -5.26 -14.40 -7.27
CA THR A 137 -5.64 -15.68 -6.65
C THR A 137 -7.12 -15.93 -6.82
N ALA A 138 -7.49 -17.20 -7.06
CA ALA A 138 -8.89 -17.60 -7.17
C ALA A 138 -9.41 -18.04 -5.80
N TYR A 139 -10.56 -17.48 -5.42
CA TYR A 139 -11.25 -17.78 -4.17
C TYR A 139 -12.65 -18.29 -4.45
N ARG A 140 -13.14 -19.19 -3.60
CA ARG A 140 -14.53 -19.62 -3.54
C ARG A 140 -15.09 -19.22 -2.18
N ILE A 141 -16.27 -18.61 -2.18
CA ILE A 141 -16.88 -18.04 -0.97
C ILE A 141 -18.17 -18.79 -0.67
N SER A 142 -18.40 -19.07 0.61
CA SER A 142 -19.69 -19.55 1.12
C SER A 142 -20.09 -18.74 2.36
N VAL A 143 -21.39 -18.56 2.55
CA VAL A 143 -21.95 -17.99 3.79
C VAL A 143 -22.44 -19.15 4.65
N ARG A 144 -22.01 -19.17 5.92
CA ARG A 144 -22.50 -20.10 6.94
C ARG A 144 -23.46 -19.36 7.87
N ALA A 145 -24.64 -19.94 8.06
CA ALA A 145 -25.69 -19.41 8.91
C ALA A 145 -25.86 -20.30 10.15
N PHE A 146 -26.04 -19.68 11.30
CA PHE A 146 -26.27 -20.36 12.58
C PHE A 146 -27.65 -20.04 13.13
N THR A 147 -28.39 -21.07 13.53
CA THR A 147 -29.59 -20.91 14.37
C THR A 147 -29.22 -20.99 15.85
N GLN A 148 -28.19 -21.77 16.18
CA GLN A 148 -27.63 -21.91 17.53
C GLN A 148 -26.10 -21.87 17.43
N LEU A 149 -25.49 -20.86 18.06
CA LEU A 149 -24.03 -20.69 18.15
C LEU A 149 -23.63 -20.33 19.57
N PHE A 150 -24.22 -19.26 20.10
CA PHE A 150 -24.05 -18.82 21.48
C PHE A 150 -25.37 -18.95 22.25
N ASP A 151 -25.26 -19.39 23.51
CA ASP A 151 -26.33 -19.36 24.50
C ASP A 151 -26.53 -17.93 25.05
N ASP A 152 -27.56 -17.71 25.86
CA ASP A 152 -27.92 -16.39 26.39
C ASP A 152 -26.80 -15.79 27.28
N ASP A 153 -26.01 -16.65 27.93
CA ASP A 153 -24.80 -16.28 28.69
C ASP A 153 -23.56 -16.07 27.80
N HIS A 154 -23.72 -15.97 26.47
CA HIS A 154 -22.65 -15.80 25.47
C HIS A 154 -21.62 -16.95 25.45
N ARG A 155 -22.04 -18.14 25.90
CA ARG A 155 -21.23 -19.35 25.85
C ARG A 155 -21.51 -20.12 24.58
N GLU A 156 -20.48 -20.67 23.93
CA GLU A 156 -20.67 -21.50 22.75
C GLU A 156 -21.43 -22.79 23.07
N PHE A 157 -22.36 -23.17 22.17
CA PHE A 157 -23.01 -24.47 22.26
C PHE A 157 -22.01 -25.60 21.98
N LEU A 158 -22.11 -26.69 22.73
CA LEU A 158 -21.34 -27.92 22.48
C LEU A 158 -21.54 -28.49 21.07
N GLN A 159 -22.72 -28.25 20.48
CA GLN A 159 -23.07 -28.67 19.13
C GLN A 159 -23.81 -27.52 18.42
N PRO A 160 -23.08 -26.61 17.75
CA PRO A 160 -23.71 -25.51 17.05
C PRO A 160 -24.52 -26.02 15.85
N LEU A 161 -25.70 -25.44 15.65
CA LEU A 161 -26.57 -25.74 14.51
C LEU A 161 -26.32 -24.74 13.41
N TYR A 162 -25.70 -25.21 12.33
CA TYR A 162 -25.34 -24.38 11.20
C TYR A 162 -25.59 -25.03 9.84
N ARG A 163 -25.70 -24.19 8.82
CA ARG A 163 -25.72 -24.60 7.41
C ARG A 163 -24.99 -23.62 6.54
N ASP A 164 -24.34 -24.17 5.54
CA ASP A 164 -23.53 -23.42 4.59
C ASP A 164 -24.27 -23.34 3.26
N THR A 165 -24.09 -22.22 2.56
CA THR A 165 -24.43 -22.14 1.14
C THR A 165 -23.47 -22.98 0.30
N PHE A 166 -23.82 -23.18 -0.97
CA PHE A 166 -22.87 -23.74 -1.92
C PHE A 166 -21.74 -22.74 -2.15
N LEU A 167 -20.52 -23.26 -2.30
CA LEU A 167 -19.38 -22.46 -2.72
C LEU A 167 -19.67 -21.76 -4.04
N SER A 168 -19.24 -20.51 -4.14
CA SER A 168 -19.29 -19.75 -5.38
C SER A 168 -18.47 -20.42 -6.49
N PRO A 169 -18.71 -20.07 -7.76
CA PRO A 169 -17.69 -20.21 -8.80
C PRO A 169 -16.37 -19.54 -8.36
N PRO A 170 -15.22 -19.92 -8.93
CA PRO A 170 -13.94 -19.31 -8.57
C PRO A 170 -13.94 -17.81 -8.95
N ILE A 171 -13.78 -16.95 -7.95
CA ILE A 171 -13.67 -15.50 -8.08
C ILE A 171 -12.19 -15.14 -8.04
N ARG A 172 -11.65 -14.61 -9.14
CA ARG A 172 -10.24 -14.24 -9.24
C ARG A 172 -10.00 -12.79 -8.84
N THR A 173 -9.16 -12.56 -7.85
CA THR A 173 -8.68 -11.22 -7.49
C THR A 173 -7.85 -10.60 -8.61
N GLN A 174 -7.84 -9.27 -8.66
CA GLN A 174 -7.09 -8.55 -9.70
C GLN A 174 -5.58 -8.66 -9.46
N ALA A 175 -4.79 -8.39 -10.50
CA ALA A 175 -3.36 -8.23 -10.32
C ALA A 175 -3.08 -6.94 -9.55
N GLU A 176 -2.08 -6.96 -8.69
CA GLU A 176 -1.63 -5.77 -7.99
C GLU A 176 -1.16 -4.72 -9.02
N PRO A 177 -1.67 -3.47 -8.96
CA PRO A 177 -1.21 -2.43 -9.86
C PRO A 177 0.27 -2.17 -9.56
N LEU A 178 1.13 -2.33 -10.57
CA LEU A 178 2.57 -2.05 -10.52
C LEU A 178 2.89 -0.55 -10.33
N GLY A 179 2.00 0.23 -9.68
CA GLY A 179 2.04 1.69 -9.60
C GLY A 179 3.39 2.22 -9.13
N GLY A 180 4.00 1.58 -8.13
CA GLY A 180 5.33 1.96 -7.64
C GLY A 180 6.46 1.74 -8.66
N VAL A 181 6.36 0.72 -9.52
CA VAL A 181 7.39 0.44 -10.55
C VAL A 181 7.29 1.44 -11.69
N ILE A 182 6.07 1.80 -12.09
CA ILE A 182 5.83 2.76 -13.19
C ILE A 182 6.23 4.18 -12.76
N GLU A 183 5.90 4.58 -11.53
CA GLU A 183 6.33 5.87 -10.98
C GLU A 183 7.85 5.94 -10.81
N GLY A 184 8.49 4.86 -10.32
CA GLY A 184 9.94 4.81 -10.16
C GLY A 184 10.72 4.93 -11.48
N ILE A 185 10.25 4.27 -12.54
CA ILE A 185 10.85 4.39 -13.89
C ILE A 185 10.70 5.82 -14.41
N SER A 186 9.54 6.45 -14.21
CA SER A 186 9.30 7.82 -14.68
C SER A 186 10.18 8.86 -13.96
N ALA A 187 10.34 8.72 -12.63
CA ALA A 187 11.18 9.60 -11.83
C ALA A 187 12.67 9.44 -12.18
N GLY A 188 13.14 8.20 -12.36
CA GLY A 188 14.51 7.91 -12.80
C GLY A 188 14.84 8.52 -14.15
N MET A 189 13.95 8.35 -15.13
CA MET A 189 14.11 8.93 -16.48
C MET A 189 14.11 10.45 -16.44
N PHE A 190 13.27 11.07 -15.60
CA PHE A 190 13.23 12.52 -15.43
C PHE A 190 14.53 13.08 -14.85
N LEU A 191 15.09 12.45 -13.82
CA LEU A 191 16.36 12.85 -13.22
C LEU A 191 17.52 12.73 -14.19
N ILE A 192 17.58 11.65 -14.97
CA ILE A 192 18.60 11.46 -16.01
C ILE A 192 18.49 12.56 -17.08
N GLY A 193 17.27 12.84 -17.57
CA GLY A 193 17.02 13.90 -18.55
C GLY A 193 17.46 15.28 -18.04
N MET A 194 17.15 15.61 -16.78
CA MET A 194 17.56 16.87 -16.16
C MET A 194 19.08 16.98 -16.02
N LEU A 195 19.77 15.90 -15.66
CA LEU A 195 21.22 15.89 -15.54
C LEU A 195 21.89 16.17 -16.89
N ILE A 196 21.40 15.53 -17.97
CA ILE A 196 21.88 15.76 -19.33
C ILE A 196 21.67 17.23 -19.73
N ALA A 197 20.49 17.78 -19.49
CA ALA A 197 20.18 19.18 -19.81
C ALA A 197 21.11 20.16 -19.09
N VAL A 198 21.37 19.94 -17.79
CA VAL A 198 22.30 20.77 -17.00
C VAL A 198 23.73 20.68 -17.56
N ILE A 199 24.21 19.47 -17.86
CA ILE A 199 25.55 19.27 -18.42
C ILE A 199 25.67 19.97 -19.79
N SER A 200 24.69 19.81 -20.67
CA SER A 200 24.66 20.49 -21.98
C SER A 200 24.67 22.02 -21.83
N LEU A 201 23.91 22.56 -20.88
CA LEU A 201 23.87 24.00 -20.62
C LEU A 201 25.20 24.52 -20.05
N LEU A 202 25.85 23.75 -19.17
CA LEU A 202 27.18 24.09 -18.65
C LEU A 202 28.24 24.07 -19.77
N VAL A 203 28.23 23.06 -20.65
CA VAL A 203 29.13 22.97 -21.80
C VAL A 203 28.91 24.13 -22.76
N TYR A 204 27.66 24.46 -23.07
CA TYR A 204 27.31 25.61 -23.91
C TYR A 204 27.85 26.93 -23.31
N ARG A 205 27.62 27.17 -22.02
CA ARG A 205 28.14 28.36 -21.32
C ARG A 205 29.67 28.41 -21.29
N GLN A 206 30.34 27.27 -21.10
CA GLN A 206 31.80 27.20 -21.15
C GLN A 206 32.34 27.52 -22.55
N ARG A 207 31.68 27.03 -23.61
CA ARG A 207 32.07 27.33 -24.99
C ARG A 207 31.90 28.81 -25.31
N VAL A 208 30.79 29.43 -24.94
CA VAL A 208 30.58 30.88 -25.12
C VAL A 208 31.61 31.71 -24.35
N ARG A 209 31.95 31.33 -23.10
CA ARG A 209 33.01 32.01 -22.34
C ARG A 209 34.39 31.85 -22.97
N LYS A 210 34.72 30.67 -23.51
CA LYS A 210 35.98 30.44 -24.22
C LYS A 210 36.06 31.23 -25.53
N VAL A 211 34.93 31.40 -26.23
CA VAL A 211 34.85 32.21 -27.46
C VAL A 211 34.93 33.71 -27.14
N ALA A 212 34.25 34.19 -26.08
CA ALA A 212 34.34 35.59 -25.63
C ALA A 212 35.75 35.98 -25.15
N VAL A 213 36.55 35.04 -24.64
CA VAL A 213 37.97 35.25 -24.29
C VAL A 213 38.87 35.32 -25.54
N GLN A 214 38.45 34.71 -26.65
CA GLN A 214 39.15 34.80 -27.93
C GLN A 214 38.74 36.05 -28.74
N GLU A 215 37.55 36.62 -28.45
CA GLU A 215 37.02 37.85 -29.05
C GLU A 215 37.33 39.13 -28.26
N SER A 216 38.22 39.10 -27.27
CA SER A 216 38.85 40.33 -26.77
C SER A 216 40.18 40.54 -27.51
N PRO A 217 40.20 41.08 -28.75
CA PRO A 217 41.45 41.57 -29.31
C PRO A 217 41.90 42.73 -28.44
N VAL A 218 43.21 42.79 -28.24
CA VAL A 218 43.94 43.83 -27.54
C VAL A 218 43.50 45.22 -28.02
N VAL A 219 42.54 45.85 -27.34
CA VAL A 219 42.35 47.30 -27.43
C VAL A 219 42.91 47.89 -26.14
N ARG A 220 44.23 48.10 -26.17
CA ARG A 220 44.88 49.15 -25.38
C ARG A 220 44.19 50.47 -25.74
N MET A 221 43.27 50.94 -24.92
CA MET A 221 42.89 52.35 -24.87
C MET A 221 43.54 52.96 -23.63
N SER A 222 44.82 53.33 -23.74
CA SER A 222 45.40 54.34 -22.88
C SER A 222 44.95 55.71 -23.41
N MET A 223 43.82 56.20 -22.89
CA MET A 223 43.36 57.56 -23.16
C MET A 223 44.23 58.52 -22.34
N TRP A 224 45.35 58.93 -22.93
CA TRP A 224 46.21 59.99 -22.43
C TRP A 224 45.50 61.32 -22.71
N LYS A 225 44.74 61.81 -21.72
CA LYS A 225 44.18 63.17 -21.76
C LYS A 225 45.17 64.10 -21.04
N GLN A 226 45.96 64.82 -21.81
CA GLN A 226 46.74 65.95 -21.33
C GLN A 226 45.81 67.14 -21.05
N GLY A 227 45.99 67.77 -19.88
CA GLY A 227 45.39 69.04 -19.49
C GLY A 227 46.00 69.47 -18.14
N PRO A 228 46.52 70.71 -17.97
CA PRO A 228 47.61 70.98 -17.04
C PRO A 228 47.18 71.58 -15.69
N THR A 229 48.17 71.62 -14.80
CA THR A 229 48.36 72.51 -13.63
C THR A 229 48.00 72.00 -12.22
N SER A 230 49.08 71.93 -11.43
CA SER A 230 49.24 72.39 -10.04
C SER A 230 48.48 71.70 -8.91
N GLY A 231 49.24 71.19 -7.93
CA GLY A 231 48.71 70.83 -6.61
C GLY A 231 49.44 69.70 -5.94
N MET A 232 50.57 70.01 -5.33
CA MET A 232 51.31 69.15 -4.39
C MET A 232 50.46 68.96 -3.12
N TYR A 233 50.08 67.73 -2.73
CA TYR A 233 49.97 67.31 -1.32
C TYR A 233 50.00 65.78 -1.17
N VAL A 234 50.70 65.40 -0.11
CA VAL A 234 51.04 64.09 0.44
C VAL A 234 49.81 63.21 0.74
N GLY A 235 49.89 61.91 0.47
CA GLY A 235 48.83 60.96 0.86
C GLY A 235 49.20 59.50 0.62
N VAL A 236 49.96 58.93 1.54
CA VAL A 236 50.30 57.51 1.65
C VAL A 236 49.04 56.65 1.87
N ARG A 237 48.78 55.65 1.02
CA ARG A 237 48.17 54.37 1.45
C ARG A 237 48.35 53.21 0.45
N SER A 238 49.48 52.51 0.65
CA SER A 238 49.68 51.06 0.62
C SER A 238 48.86 50.16 -0.34
N ASN A 239 49.57 49.70 -1.37
CA ASN A 239 49.82 48.30 -1.75
C ASN A 239 48.67 47.28 -1.76
N ARG A 240 48.05 47.23 -2.94
CA ARG A 240 47.74 46.03 -3.72
C ARG A 240 48.70 44.86 -3.39
N ARG A 241 48.19 43.80 -2.74
CA ARG A 241 48.90 42.51 -2.67
C ARG A 241 48.89 41.87 -4.06
N VAL A 242 49.92 42.15 -4.85
CA VAL A 242 50.28 41.35 -6.01
C VAL A 242 51.34 40.37 -5.52
N SER A 243 50.92 39.17 -5.12
CA SER A 243 51.85 38.05 -5.00
C SER A 243 52.25 37.65 -6.42
N SER A 244 53.44 38.04 -6.86
CA SER A 244 54.05 37.45 -8.04
C SER A 244 54.55 36.04 -7.69
N PRO A 245 54.38 35.04 -8.58
CA PRO A 245 54.91 33.71 -8.34
C PRO A 245 56.44 33.75 -8.52
N VAL A 246 57.19 33.48 -7.45
CA VAL A 246 58.64 33.30 -7.54
C VAL A 246 58.89 31.97 -8.26
N LYS A 247 59.61 32.03 -9.37
CA LYS A 247 60.05 30.83 -10.10
C LYS A 247 60.99 30.02 -9.19
N ALA A 248 60.79 28.70 -9.13
CA ALA A 248 61.47 27.77 -8.22
C ALA A 248 63.01 27.90 -8.22
N ALA A 249 63.61 28.33 -9.33
CA ALA A 249 65.05 28.54 -9.46
C ALA A 249 65.62 29.68 -8.59
N HIS A 250 64.79 30.58 -8.06
CA HIS A 250 65.24 31.71 -7.22
C HIS A 250 64.92 31.55 -5.73
N PHE A 251 64.29 30.44 -5.34
CA PHE A 251 63.81 30.23 -3.97
C PHE A 251 64.95 30.17 -2.93
N GLU A 252 66.05 29.48 -3.24
CA GLU A 252 67.21 29.37 -2.33
C GLU A 252 67.85 30.73 -2.02
N SER A 253 67.97 31.62 -3.02
CA SER A 253 68.60 32.94 -2.82
C SER A 253 67.81 33.88 -1.91
N HIS A 254 66.51 33.62 -1.74
CA HIS A 254 65.64 34.38 -0.86
C HIS A 254 65.64 33.82 0.58
N LEU A 255 65.94 32.54 0.75
CA LEU A 255 65.92 31.87 2.04
C LEU A 255 67.19 32.19 2.87
N THR A 256 68.33 32.35 2.20
CA THR A 256 69.60 32.75 2.84
C THR A 256 69.62 34.19 3.36
N LYS A 257 68.65 35.03 2.98
CA LYS A 257 68.49 36.39 3.52
C LYS A 257 67.67 36.47 4.81
N LEU A 258 67.08 35.36 5.25
CA LEU A 258 66.21 35.31 6.43
C LEU A 258 66.87 34.61 7.63
N GLN A 259 68.15 34.26 7.51
CA GLN A 259 68.97 33.68 8.57
C GLN A 259 70.04 34.69 9.00
#